data_AF-A0A7Y6PIK5-F1
#
_entry.id   AF-A0A7Y6PIK5-F1
#
_cell.length_a   1.000
_cell.length_b   1.000
_cell.length_c   1.000
_cell.angle_alpha   90.00
_cell.angle_beta   90.00
_cell.angle_gamma   90.00
#
_symmetry.space_group_name_H-M   'P 1'
#
loop_
_entity.id
_entity.type
_entity.pdbx_description
1 polymer ?
#
loop_
_entity_poly.entity_id
_entity_poly.type
_entity_poly.pdbx_seq_one_letter_code
_entity_poly.pdbx_strand_id
1 'polypeptide(L)'
;VFVNPTQFNDKNDLEKYPRTLDADCRLLEECGADFAFAPSVSEMYPEPDTRQFSYAPLDTVMEGAFRPGHFNGVCQIVSKLFDAAQPDKAYFGEKDFQQLAIIREMVRQLQYKL
;
A
#
# COMPACT_ATOMS: atom_id res chain seq x y z
N VAL A 1 -7.13 -0.18 -7.18
CA VAL A 1 -5.96 -0.78 -7.84
C VAL A 1 -4.92 0.29 -8.09
N PHE A 2 -3.76 0.21 -7.44
CA PHE A 2 -2.71 1.21 -7.59
C PHE A 2 -1.33 0.56 -7.41
N VAL A 3 -0.47 0.67 -8.42
CA VAL A 3 0.92 0.21 -8.34
C VAL A 3 1.75 1.35 -7.77
N ASN A 4 1.96 1.32 -6.46
CA ASN A 4 2.62 2.41 -5.74
C ASN A 4 4.13 2.48 -6.02
N PRO A 5 4.65 3.54 -6.67
CA PRO A 5 6.09 3.63 -6.98
C PRO A 5 6.99 3.69 -5.75
N THR A 6 6.52 4.26 -4.64
CA THR A 6 7.37 4.54 -3.46
C THR A 6 7.78 3.28 -2.70
N GLN A 7 7.12 2.14 -2.94
CA GLN A 7 7.46 0.86 -2.32
C GLN A 7 8.40 -0.01 -3.17
N PHE A 8 8.80 0.44 -4.38
CA PHE A 8 9.72 -0.29 -5.24
C PHE A 8 11.15 0.20 -5.02
N ASN A 9 12.06 -0.74 -4.79
CA ASN A 9 13.50 -0.51 -4.71
C ASN A 9 14.22 -0.77 -6.05
N ASP A 10 13.61 -1.52 -6.97
CA ASP A 10 14.07 -1.69 -8.35
C ASP A 10 13.08 -1.05 -9.34
N LYS A 11 13.61 -0.17 -10.20
CA LYS A 11 12.82 0.48 -11.26
C LYS A 11 12.35 -0.50 -12.32
N ASN A 12 13.13 -1.54 -12.62
CA ASN A 12 12.75 -2.56 -13.59
C ASN A 12 11.54 -3.36 -13.09
N ASP A 13 11.47 -3.66 -11.80
CA ASP A 13 10.32 -4.34 -11.20
C ASP A 13 9.06 -3.48 -11.29
N LEU A 14 9.18 -2.17 -11.06
CA LEU A 14 8.07 -1.22 -11.22
C LEU A 14 7.59 -1.15 -12.68
N GLU A 15 8.52 -1.08 -13.64
CA GLU A 15 8.20 -1.03 -15.06
C GLU A 15 7.49 -2.30 -15.52
N LYS A 16 8.01 -3.47 -15.13
CA LYS A 16 7.49 -4.79 -15.53
C LYS A 16 6.27 -5.24 -14.74
N TYR A 17 5.90 -4.56 -13.66
CA TYR A 17 4.76 -4.96 -12.85
C TYR A 17 3.49 -5.02 -13.72
N PRO A 18 2.77 -6.16 -13.75
CA PRO A 18 1.59 -6.32 -14.59
C PRO A 18 0.53 -5.25 -14.29
N ARG A 19 -0.07 -4.69 -15.34
CA ARG A 19 -1.16 -3.71 -15.27
C ARG A 19 -2.29 -4.15 -16.19
N THR A 20 -3.40 -4.59 -15.60
CA THR A 20 -4.52 -5.21 -16.33
C THR A 20 -5.85 -4.65 -15.85
N LEU A 21 -5.95 -3.32 -15.68
CA LEU A 21 -7.09 -2.66 -15.02
C LEU A 21 -8.45 -3.09 -15.56
N ASP A 22 -8.62 -3.19 -16.90
CA ASP A 22 -9.88 -3.62 -17.50
C ASP A 22 -10.27 -5.05 -17.10
N ALA A 23 -9.30 -5.96 -17.00
CA ALA A 23 -9.55 -7.33 -16.56
C ALA A 23 -9.81 -7.38 -15.05
N ASP A 24 -9.06 -6.61 -14.25
CA ASP A 24 -9.23 -6.50 -12.81
C ASP A 24 -10.64 -5.98 -12.48
N CYS A 25 -11.13 -4.96 -13.19
CA CYS A 25 -12.47 -4.40 -13.01
C CYS A 25 -13.58 -5.41 -13.31
N ARG A 26 -13.44 -6.24 -14.34
CA ARG A 26 -14.43 -7.30 -14.64
C ARG A 26 -14.51 -8.32 -13.50
N LEU A 27 -13.36 -8.74 -12.96
CA LEU A 27 -13.32 -9.67 -11.84
C LEU A 27 -13.93 -9.05 -10.56
N LEU A 28 -13.66 -7.78 -10.30
CA LEU A 28 -14.25 -7.05 -9.17
C LEU A 28 -15.77 -6.95 -9.29
N GLU A 29 -16.28 -6.67 -10.49
CA GLU A 29 -17.72 -6.64 -10.77
C GLU A 29 -18.36 -8.02 -10.54
N GLU A 30 -17.74 -9.11 -11.00
CA GLU A 30 -18.20 -10.48 -10.75
C GLU A 30 -18.23 -10.85 -9.26
N CYS A 31 -17.31 -10.29 -8.46
CA CYS A 31 -17.28 -10.47 -7.01
C CYS A 31 -18.28 -9.58 -6.24
N GLY A 32 -18.99 -8.68 -6.93
CA GLY A 32 -19.97 -7.77 -6.33
C GLY A 32 -19.35 -6.53 -5.67
N ALA A 33 -18.18 -6.06 -6.13
CA ALA A 33 -17.60 -4.82 -5.64
C ALA A 33 -18.36 -3.59 -6.18
N ASP A 34 -18.74 -2.65 -5.30
CA ASP A 34 -19.45 -1.44 -5.69
C ASP A 34 -18.56 -0.39 -6.39
N PHE A 35 -17.28 -0.32 -6.00
CA PHE A 35 -16.34 0.68 -6.50
C PHE A 35 -14.95 0.09 -6.73
N ALA A 36 -14.32 0.50 -7.83
CA ALA A 36 -12.89 0.30 -8.07
C ALA A 36 -12.17 1.66 -8.06
N PHE A 37 -11.43 1.96 -6.99
CA PHE A 37 -10.61 3.16 -6.93
C PHE A 37 -9.26 2.91 -7.61
N ALA A 38 -9.02 3.55 -8.77
CA ALA A 38 -7.84 3.33 -9.60
C ALA A 38 -7.15 4.65 -10.00
N PRO A 39 -6.55 5.37 -9.04
CA PRO A 39 -5.93 6.67 -9.30
C PRO A 39 -4.61 6.55 -10.07
N SER A 40 -4.24 7.61 -10.75
CA SER A 40 -2.91 7.83 -11.31
C SER A 40 -1.88 8.17 -10.22
N VAL A 41 -0.59 8.05 -10.55
CA VAL A 41 0.51 8.45 -9.64
C VAL A 41 0.41 9.94 -9.30
N SER A 42 0.09 10.79 -10.27
CA SER A 42 -0.06 12.24 -10.07
C SER A 42 -1.24 12.62 -9.19
N GLU A 43 -2.30 11.81 -9.14
CA GLU A 43 -3.42 12.03 -8.22
C GLU A 43 -3.06 11.63 -6.78
N MET A 44 -2.33 10.52 -6.60
CA MET A 44 -1.91 10.09 -5.26
C MET A 44 -0.74 10.90 -4.70
N TYR A 45 0.14 11.36 -5.60
CA TYR A 45 1.36 12.11 -5.30
C TYR A 45 1.45 13.34 -6.21
N PRO A 46 0.58 14.36 -6.02
CA PRO A 46 0.71 15.63 -6.72
C PRO A 46 2.03 16.32 -6.36
N GLU A 47 2.50 16.06 -5.13
CA GLU A 47 3.82 16.45 -4.63
C GLU A 47 4.49 15.22 -3.98
N PRO A 48 5.83 15.20 -3.86
CA PRO A 48 6.55 14.14 -3.18
C PRO A 48 6.08 13.95 -1.73
N ASP A 49 5.81 12.70 -1.34
CA ASP A 49 5.47 12.38 0.05
C ASP A 49 6.74 12.26 0.89
N THR A 50 6.94 13.23 1.78
CA THR A 50 8.12 13.32 2.64
C THR A 50 7.94 12.67 4.01
N ARG A 51 6.75 12.14 4.32
CA ARG A 51 6.47 11.49 5.61
C ARG A 51 7.35 10.27 5.78
N GLN A 52 7.87 10.09 7.00
CA GLN A 52 8.71 8.96 7.38
C GLN A 52 8.01 8.15 8.46
N PHE A 53 7.82 6.86 8.17
CA PHE A 53 7.32 5.87 9.10
C PHE A 53 8.46 4.92 9.43
N SER A 54 8.73 4.76 10.72
CA SER A 54 9.72 3.80 11.20
C SER A 54 9.20 3.05 12.40
N TYR A 55 9.31 1.73 12.36
CA TYR A 55 8.73 0.81 13.34
C TYR A 55 9.74 -0.24 13.78
N ALA A 56 10.98 0.18 14.02
CA ALA A 56 12.05 -0.76 14.38
C ALA A 56 11.66 -1.58 15.63
N PRO A 57 11.89 -2.90 15.63
CA PRO A 57 12.64 -3.65 14.62
C PRO A 57 11.80 -4.14 13.42
N LEU A 58 10.47 -3.98 13.44
CA LEU A 58 9.54 -4.63 12.50
C LEU A 58 9.85 -4.32 11.03
N ASP A 59 10.27 -3.10 10.70
CA ASP A 59 10.59 -2.63 9.35
C ASP A 59 12.09 -2.78 8.99
N THR A 60 12.92 -3.20 9.94
CA THR A 60 14.40 -3.32 9.76
C THR A 60 14.91 -4.76 9.64
N VAL A 61 14.06 -5.76 9.89
CA VAL A 61 14.40 -7.19 9.78
C VAL A 61 13.72 -7.82 8.55
N MET A 62 14.00 -9.11 8.27
CA MET A 62 13.33 -9.86 7.19
C MET A 62 13.35 -9.09 5.86
N GLU A 63 12.21 -8.91 5.16
CA GLU A 63 12.13 -8.17 3.90
C GLU A 63 12.64 -6.74 4.03
N GLY A 64 12.44 -6.12 5.19
CA GLY A 64 12.89 -4.75 5.48
C GLY A 64 14.40 -4.61 5.42
N ALA A 65 15.15 -5.66 5.78
CA ALA A 65 16.59 -5.68 5.64
C ALA A 65 17.06 -5.75 4.17
N PHE A 66 16.29 -6.42 3.30
CA PHE A 66 16.62 -6.61 1.88
C PHE A 66 16.05 -5.52 0.98
N ARG A 67 15.03 -4.79 1.45
CA ARG A 67 14.32 -3.76 0.69
C ARG A 67 14.22 -2.45 1.49
N PRO A 68 15.35 -1.73 1.68
CA PRO A 68 15.36 -0.47 2.41
C PRO A 68 14.33 0.51 1.85
N GLY A 69 13.53 1.12 2.73
CA GLY A 69 12.48 2.08 2.37
C GLY A 69 11.16 1.48 1.87
N HIS A 70 11.11 0.17 1.58
CA HIS A 70 9.89 -0.50 1.08
C HIS A 70 8.70 -0.26 2.01
N PHE A 71 8.86 -0.53 3.31
CA PHE A 71 7.76 -0.39 4.26
C PHE A 71 7.39 1.06 4.57
N ASN A 72 8.31 2.00 4.43
CA ASN A 72 7.94 3.43 4.46
C ASN A 72 6.98 3.75 3.32
N GLY A 73 7.31 3.29 2.09
CA GLY A 73 6.45 3.46 0.91
C GLY A 73 5.08 2.79 1.07
N VAL A 74 5.04 1.59 1.67
CA VAL A 74 3.78 0.90 2.01
C VAL A 74 2.95 1.73 2.99
N CYS A 75 3.55 2.22 4.08
CA CYS A 75 2.83 3.01 5.07
C CYS A 75 2.29 4.32 4.48
N GLN A 76 3.09 5.02 3.68
CA GLN A 76 2.67 6.24 2.98
C GLN A 76 1.40 6.03 2.14
N ILE A 77 1.38 4.98 1.31
CA ILE A 77 0.23 4.73 0.43
C ILE A 77 -0.97 4.18 1.18
N VAL A 78 -0.77 3.26 2.13
CA VAL A 78 -1.90 2.67 2.88
C VAL A 78 -2.56 3.74 3.75
N SER A 79 -1.79 4.64 4.38
CA SER A 79 -2.39 5.76 5.12
C SER A 79 -3.22 6.65 4.19
N LYS A 80 -2.70 7.01 3.00
CA LYS A 80 -3.45 7.82 2.02
C LYS A 80 -4.75 7.14 1.61
N LEU A 81 -4.74 5.82 1.41
CA LEU A 81 -5.93 5.06 1.06
C LEU A 81 -6.93 5.00 2.21
N PHE A 82 -6.48 4.87 3.46
CA PHE A 82 -7.37 4.95 4.63
C PHE A 82 -7.98 6.34 4.79
N ASP A 83 -7.19 7.39 4.59
CA ASP A 83 -7.67 8.78 4.64
C ASP A 83 -8.71 9.06 3.54
N ALA A 84 -8.51 8.53 2.33
CA ALA A 84 -9.40 8.74 1.20
C ALA A 84 -10.68 7.90 1.24
N ALA A 85 -10.56 6.61 1.60
CA ALA A 85 -11.69 5.69 1.58
C ALA A 85 -12.47 5.63 2.91
N GLN A 86 -11.85 6.05 4.01
CA GLN A 86 -12.41 5.99 5.38
C GLN A 86 -13.14 4.66 5.69
N PRO A 87 -12.49 3.50 5.49
CA PRO A 87 -13.17 2.22 5.66
C PRO A 87 -13.41 1.90 7.14
N ASP A 88 -14.47 1.17 7.46
CA ASP A 88 -14.66 0.58 8.79
C ASP A 88 -13.80 -0.68 9.01
N LYS A 89 -13.39 -1.34 7.91
CA LYS A 89 -12.54 -2.54 7.91
C LYS A 89 -11.68 -2.57 6.66
N ALA A 90 -10.41 -2.97 6.81
CA ALA A 90 -9.50 -3.21 5.70
C ALA A 90 -8.97 -4.64 5.72
N TYR A 91 -8.88 -5.27 4.54
CA TYR A 91 -8.52 -6.68 4.39
C TYR A 91 -7.13 -6.80 3.75
N PHE A 92 -6.25 -7.60 4.37
CA PHE A 92 -4.88 -7.82 3.92
C PHE A 92 -4.57 -9.32 3.96
N GLY A 93 -3.80 -9.81 2.98
CA GLY A 93 -3.41 -11.22 2.92
C GLY A 93 -2.25 -11.54 3.87
N GLU A 94 -2.29 -12.72 4.49
CA GLU A 94 -1.24 -13.17 5.43
C GLU A 94 0.05 -13.61 4.75
N LYS A 95 0.05 -13.80 3.42
CA LYS A 95 1.25 -14.06 2.62
C LYS A 95 2.33 -13.02 2.92
N ASP A 96 1.96 -11.75 2.99
CA ASP A 96 2.85 -10.63 3.30
C ASP A 96 2.80 -10.33 4.81
N PHE A 97 3.16 -11.31 5.64
CA PHE A 97 2.99 -11.26 7.10
C PHE A 97 3.67 -10.05 7.76
N GLN A 98 4.89 -9.71 7.32
CA GLN A 98 5.62 -8.55 7.84
C GLN A 98 4.92 -7.24 7.51
N GLN A 99 4.38 -7.11 6.30
CA GLN A 99 3.57 -5.96 5.90
C GLN A 99 2.33 -5.85 6.79
N LEU A 100 1.62 -6.94 7.03
CA LEU A 100 0.46 -6.95 7.92
C LEU A 100 0.81 -6.48 9.34
N ALA A 101 1.93 -6.96 9.91
CA ALA A 101 2.40 -6.52 11.22
C ALA A 101 2.70 -5.01 11.24
N ILE A 102 3.35 -4.50 10.21
CA ILE A 102 3.68 -3.07 10.08
C ILE A 102 2.43 -2.21 9.92
N ILE A 103 1.47 -2.64 9.10
CA ILE A 103 0.20 -1.91 8.92
C ILE A 103 -0.60 -1.88 10.22
N ARG A 104 -0.64 -2.98 10.98
CA ARG A 104 -1.27 -3.01 12.31
C ARG A 104 -0.62 -2.00 13.26
N GLU A 105 0.71 -1.92 13.26
CA GLU A 105 1.43 -0.95 14.08
C GLU A 105 1.16 0.49 13.62
N MET A 106 1.11 0.75 12.31
CA MET A 106 0.73 2.06 11.77
C MET A 106 -0.69 2.47 12.19
N VAL A 107 -1.67 1.56 12.06
CA VAL A 107 -3.07 1.79 12.50
C VAL A 107 -3.11 2.16 13.98
N ARG A 108 -2.37 1.42 14.81
CA ARG A 108 -2.26 1.68 16.25
C ARG A 108 -1.63 3.04 16.54
N GLN A 109 -0.56 3.43 15.85
CA GLN A 109 0.11 4.71 16.14
C GLN A 109 -0.65 5.92 15.62
N LEU A 110 -1.26 5.83 14.43
CA LEU A 110 -2.04 6.90 13.82
C LEU A 110 -3.49 6.98 14.32
N GLN A 111 -3.90 6.04 15.18
CA GLN A 111 -5.23 6.00 15.80
C GLN A 111 -6.37 5.94 14.76
N TYR A 112 -6.14 5.19 13.69
CA TYR A 112 -7.18 4.89 12.70
C TYR A 112 -8.31 4.07 13.35
N LYS A 113 -9.56 4.36 12.99
CA LYS A 113 -10.76 3.74 13.55
C LYS A 113 -11.32 2.66 12.61
N LEU A 114 -10.51 1.65 12.31
CA LEU A 114 -10.84 0.52 11.43
C LEU A 114 -10.22 -0.80 11.90
#